data_AF-A0A6H1L395-F1
#
_entry.id   AF-A0A6H1L395-F1
#
_cell.length_a   1.000
_cell.length_b   1.000
_cell.length_c   1.000
_cell.angle_alpha   90.00
_cell.angle_beta   90.00
_cell.angle_gamma   90.00
#
_symmetry.space_group_name_H-M   'P 1'
#
loop_
_entity.id
_entity.type
_entity.pdbx_description
1 polymer ?
#
loop_
_entity_poly.entity_id
_entity_poly.type
_entity_poly.pdbx_seq_one_letter_code
_entity_poly.pdbx_strand_id
1 'polypeptide(L)'
;MPRTRWRSTRRSSPSPARPPRRPGPCRASSPPRWRRPPRNRSRPRGSCWRRRGWAGSVPGRPRSPSASPTSRGNRAGVRADAILQAPEAGLPVLFVEVDNCTESADTLAAKFEKYLRYFRLKSKNPLGSESPVWRTQYPSTSREGHPPVVVVFNPGTRTGPQALKNRMNSVMELTRLVWSGSYHGAGGGYGAEERDGYYGYADAIPLLFTTLDRLQTSGPREAVWWRCGHGQWETLPDALANPDDHDAWYARDEQRRRQRDEEREQQHQEWAAERERWSQEPDPTPEAAPEATPCERCKGPVTGPLGYDLEFAPPEDGRHCPSCRTDLRQQYPTLRQAVFGRRSRSK
;
A
#
# COMPACT_ATOMS: atom_id res chain seq x y z
N MET A 1 -73.04 53.74 3.06
CA MET A 1 -71.91 52.94 3.57
C MET A 1 -71.10 52.39 2.39
N PRO A 2 -69.78 52.62 2.33
CA PRO A 2 -69.03 52.58 1.08
C PRO A 2 -68.34 51.23 0.81
N ARG A 3 -68.29 50.90 -0.48
CA ARG A 3 -67.62 49.73 -1.08
C ARG A 3 -66.10 49.83 -0.94
N THR A 4 -65.48 48.88 -0.27
CA THR A 4 -64.02 48.77 -0.16
C THR A 4 -63.45 48.01 -1.36
N ARG A 5 -62.64 48.73 -2.13
CA ARG A 5 -61.97 48.32 -3.36
C ARG A 5 -60.65 47.64 -2.99
N TRP A 6 -60.54 46.32 -3.17
CA TRP A 6 -59.26 45.62 -3.03
C TRP A 6 -58.47 45.71 -4.34
N ARG A 7 -57.35 46.44 -4.30
CA ARG A 7 -56.33 46.47 -5.36
C ARG A 7 -55.57 45.14 -5.34
N SER A 8 -55.67 44.37 -6.42
CA SER A 8 -54.78 43.25 -6.70
C SER A 8 -53.45 43.79 -7.23
N THR A 9 -52.38 43.64 -6.43
CA THR A 9 -51.00 43.87 -6.84
C THR A 9 -50.52 42.66 -7.64
N ARG A 10 -50.22 42.88 -8.94
CA ARG A 10 -49.49 41.90 -9.76
C ARG A 10 -48.12 41.66 -9.13
N ARG A 11 -47.89 40.45 -8.61
CA ARG A 11 -46.55 39.92 -8.34
C ARG A 11 -45.94 39.46 -9.65
N SER A 12 -44.82 40.07 -10.01
CA SER A 12 -43.95 39.66 -11.11
C SER A 12 -43.44 38.24 -10.90
N SER A 13 -43.55 37.41 -11.93
CA SER A 13 -42.97 36.07 -11.99
C SER A 13 -41.43 36.15 -11.98
N PRO A 14 -40.71 35.28 -11.25
CA PRO A 14 -39.26 35.21 -11.35
C PRO A 14 -38.87 34.50 -12.66
N SER A 15 -37.97 35.13 -13.43
CA SER A 15 -37.32 34.53 -14.60
C SER A 15 -36.54 33.26 -14.23
N PRO A 16 -36.48 32.24 -15.11
CA PRO A 16 -35.72 31.03 -14.87
C PRO A 16 -34.21 31.31 -14.89
N ALA A 17 -33.52 30.90 -13.83
CA ALA A 17 -32.07 30.94 -13.73
C ALA A 17 -31.43 29.96 -14.72
N ARG A 18 -30.41 30.46 -15.45
CA ARG A 18 -29.53 29.68 -16.34
C ARG A 18 -28.84 28.55 -15.56
N PRO A 19 -28.73 27.33 -16.12
CA PRO A 19 -27.91 26.28 -15.52
C PRO A 19 -26.41 26.61 -15.64
N PRO A 20 -25.59 26.27 -14.63
CA PRO A 20 -24.14 26.44 -14.68
C PRO A 20 -23.50 25.52 -15.73
N ARG A 21 -22.45 26.03 -16.38
CA ARG A 21 -21.64 25.33 -17.40
C ARG A 21 -20.98 24.08 -16.80
N ARG A 22 -21.09 22.95 -17.52
CA ARG A 22 -20.36 21.70 -17.23
C ARG A 22 -18.83 21.91 -17.40
N PRO A 23 -17.99 21.40 -16.48
CA PRO A 23 -16.56 21.26 -16.73
C PRO A 23 -16.31 20.27 -17.87
N GLY A 24 -15.35 20.58 -18.73
CA GLY A 24 -14.95 19.74 -19.86
C GLY A 24 -14.33 18.40 -19.42
N PRO A 25 -14.32 17.38 -20.29
CA PRO A 25 -13.81 16.07 -19.94
C PRO A 25 -12.29 16.11 -19.76
N CYS A 26 -11.84 15.70 -18.56
CA CYS A 26 -10.47 15.28 -18.31
C CYS A 26 -10.10 14.15 -19.28
N ARG A 27 -8.92 14.27 -19.89
CA ARG A 27 -8.25 13.22 -20.67
C ARG A 27 -8.12 11.96 -19.81
N ALA A 28 -8.95 10.95 -20.10
CA ALA A 28 -8.78 9.61 -19.56
C ALA A 28 -7.81 8.84 -20.47
N SER A 29 -6.71 8.38 -19.88
CA SER A 29 -5.76 7.45 -20.49
C SER A 29 -6.48 6.20 -21.01
N SER A 30 -6.16 5.79 -22.23
CA SER A 30 -6.78 4.63 -22.89
C SER A 30 -6.48 3.32 -22.14
N PRO A 31 -7.45 2.40 -21.98
CA PRO A 31 -7.18 1.07 -21.44
C PRO A 31 -6.44 0.19 -22.47
N PRO A 32 -5.66 -0.81 -22.03
CA PRO A 32 -4.83 -1.61 -22.93
C PRO A 32 -5.67 -2.46 -23.90
N ARG A 33 -5.29 -2.38 -25.18
CA ARG A 33 -5.82 -3.19 -26.28
C ARG A 33 -5.38 -4.65 -26.10
N TRP A 34 -6.36 -5.55 -25.97
CA TRP A 34 -6.15 -6.99 -26.05
C TRP A 34 -5.61 -7.38 -27.44
N ARG A 35 -4.39 -7.92 -27.53
CA ARG A 35 -3.88 -8.56 -28.74
C ARG A 35 -4.58 -9.91 -28.92
N ARG A 36 -5.18 -10.12 -30.09
CA ARG A 36 -5.68 -11.43 -30.54
C ARG A 36 -4.49 -12.30 -30.99
N PRO A 37 -4.43 -13.60 -30.62
CA PRO A 37 -3.51 -14.53 -31.25
C PRO A 37 -3.98 -14.90 -32.67
N PRO A 38 -3.07 -15.25 -33.59
CA PRO A 38 -3.40 -15.54 -34.98
C PRO A 38 -4.20 -16.84 -35.12
N ARG A 39 -5.19 -16.80 -36.01
CA ARG A 39 -5.91 -17.97 -36.51
C ARG A 39 -4.96 -18.77 -37.42
N ASN A 40 -4.65 -20.00 -37.05
CA ASN A 40 -4.23 -20.99 -38.04
C ASN A 40 -5.22 -22.16 -38.05
N ARG A 41 -5.84 -22.33 -39.21
CA ARG A 41 -6.70 -23.46 -39.56
C ARG A 41 -5.79 -24.61 -40.00
N SER A 42 -5.98 -25.78 -39.42
CA SER A 42 -5.74 -27.07 -40.07
C SER A 42 -6.61 -28.10 -39.36
N ARG A 43 -7.67 -28.57 -40.03
CA ARG A 43 -8.47 -29.73 -39.60
C ARG A 43 -7.74 -31.00 -40.01
N PRO A 44 -7.73 -32.05 -39.18
CA PRO A 44 -7.85 -33.41 -39.66
C PRO A 44 -9.28 -33.91 -39.44
N ARG A 45 -9.86 -34.46 -40.50
CA ARG A 45 -11.04 -35.33 -40.46
C ARG A 45 -10.64 -36.67 -39.86
N GLY A 46 -11.56 -37.28 -39.11
CA GLY A 46 -11.62 -38.73 -38.91
C GLY A 46 -10.62 -39.28 -37.89
N SER A 47 -11.05 -39.38 -36.64
CA SER A 47 -10.61 -40.48 -35.77
C SER A 47 -11.55 -40.57 -34.57
N CYS A 48 -12.18 -41.74 -34.42
CA CYS A 48 -12.93 -42.12 -33.24
C CYS A 48 -11.94 -42.20 -32.06
N TRP A 49 -11.82 -41.12 -31.29
CA TRP A 49 -11.04 -41.15 -30.05
C TRP A 49 -11.93 -41.57 -28.90
N ARG A 50 -11.67 -42.78 -28.42
CA ARG A 50 -12.11 -43.32 -27.14
C ARG A 50 -11.95 -42.27 -26.04
N ARG A 51 -12.98 -42.20 -25.20
CA ARG A 51 -12.96 -41.60 -23.86
C ARG A 51 -11.62 -41.87 -23.15
N ARG A 52 -10.81 -40.83 -22.97
CA ARG A 52 -9.90 -40.72 -21.83
C ARG A 52 -10.35 -39.53 -20.99
N GLY A 53 -11.57 -39.65 -20.46
CA GLY A 53 -11.91 -39.00 -19.19
C GLY A 53 -11.07 -39.62 -18.08
N TRP A 54 -11.07 -39.02 -16.89
CA TRP A 54 -10.42 -39.57 -15.71
C TRP A 54 -10.91 -41.01 -15.45
N ALA A 55 -10.17 -41.97 -16.00
CA ALA A 55 -10.26 -43.39 -15.71
C ALA A 55 -8.85 -43.83 -15.29
N GLY A 56 -8.38 -43.20 -14.21
CA GLY A 56 -7.43 -43.81 -13.30
C GLY A 56 -8.21 -43.96 -11.99
N SER A 57 -8.35 -45.19 -11.51
CA SER A 57 -8.96 -45.51 -10.23
C SER A 57 -8.25 -44.74 -9.11
N VAL A 58 -8.78 -43.57 -8.79
CA VAL A 58 -8.49 -42.83 -7.57
C VAL A 58 -9.82 -42.75 -6.85
N PRO A 59 -9.93 -43.16 -5.58
CA PRO A 59 -11.21 -43.20 -4.88
C PRO A 59 -11.62 -41.79 -4.43
N GLY A 60 -11.65 -40.82 -5.35
CA GLY A 60 -12.33 -39.54 -5.15
C GLY A 60 -13.82 -39.75 -5.37
N ARG A 61 -14.56 -40.19 -4.35
CA ARG A 61 -16.04 -40.20 -4.41
C ARG A 61 -16.51 -38.75 -4.61
N PRO A 62 -17.22 -38.40 -5.69
CA PRO A 62 -18.07 -37.22 -5.66
C PRO A 62 -19.14 -37.50 -4.59
N ARG A 63 -18.97 -36.91 -3.40
CA ARG A 63 -20.02 -36.95 -2.39
C ARG A 63 -21.08 -35.94 -2.80
N SER A 64 -22.31 -36.39 -3.03
CA SER A 64 -23.45 -35.48 -2.95
C SER A 64 -23.42 -34.85 -1.56
N PRO A 65 -23.52 -33.51 -1.43
CA PRO A 65 -23.61 -32.91 -0.12
C PRO A 65 -24.92 -33.36 0.51
N SER A 66 -24.81 -34.28 1.48
CA SER A 66 -25.83 -34.42 2.51
C SER A 66 -26.01 -33.05 3.12
N ALA A 67 -27.25 -32.56 3.23
CA ALA A 67 -27.53 -31.38 4.02
C ALA A 67 -26.83 -31.55 5.37
N SER A 68 -25.84 -30.69 5.66
CA SER A 68 -25.06 -30.79 6.89
C SER A 68 -26.02 -30.76 8.07
N PRO A 69 -26.11 -31.83 8.88
CA PRO A 69 -27.01 -31.83 10.01
C PRO A 69 -26.41 -30.95 11.11
N THR A 70 -26.78 -29.67 11.14
CA THR A 70 -26.66 -28.89 12.37
C THR A 70 -27.91 -29.16 13.19
N SER A 71 -27.74 -29.91 14.28
CA SER A 71 -28.80 -30.14 15.25
C SER A 71 -29.32 -28.79 15.76
N ARG A 72 -30.64 -28.58 15.62
CA ARG A 72 -31.44 -27.48 16.18
C ARG A 72 -31.15 -26.08 15.62
N GLY A 73 -32.06 -25.61 14.76
CA GLY A 73 -32.35 -24.19 14.59
C GLY A 73 -31.81 -23.55 13.32
N ASN A 74 -32.52 -23.74 12.20
CA ASN A 74 -32.73 -22.83 11.06
C ASN A 74 -31.68 -21.77 10.64
N ARG A 75 -30.37 -21.91 10.87
CA ARG A 75 -29.37 -20.88 10.47
C ARG A 75 -28.06 -21.51 9.98
N ALA A 76 -27.68 -21.11 8.76
CA ALA A 76 -26.37 -21.27 8.12
C ALA A 76 -25.97 -22.63 7.50
N GLY A 77 -26.93 -23.44 7.03
CA GLY A 77 -26.60 -24.52 6.10
C GLY A 77 -26.30 -23.96 4.71
N VAL A 78 -25.06 -24.13 4.22
CA VAL A 78 -24.71 -23.89 2.82
C VAL A 78 -24.62 -25.22 2.10
N ARG A 79 -25.16 -25.28 0.87
CA ARG A 79 -25.10 -26.46 0.01
C ARG A 79 -24.54 -26.04 -1.34
N ALA A 80 -23.34 -26.52 -1.62
CA ALA A 80 -22.76 -26.42 -2.96
C ALA A 80 -23.45 -27.37 -3.93
N ASP A 81 -23.35 -27.07 -5.22
CA ASP A 81 -23.79 -27.99 -6.27
C ASP A 81 -22.88 -29.22 -6.33
N ALA A 82 -21.57 -29.01 -6.13
CA ALA A 82 -20.61 -30.10 -5.96
C ALA A 82 -19.48 -29.71 -5.01
N ILE A 83 -18.85 -30.73 -4.41
CA ILE A 83 -17.63 -30.58 -3.61
C ILE A 83 -16.60 -31.54 -4.18
N LEU A 84 -15.44 -31.01 -4.59
CA LEU A 84 -14.35 -31.79 -5.17
C LEU A 84 -13.20 -31.89 -4.18
N GLN A 85 -12.67 -33.10 -4.03
CA GLN A 85 -11.50 -33.40 -3.22
C GLN A 85 -10.64 -34.43 -3.96
N ALA A 86 -9.37 -34.12 -4.11
CA ALA A 86 -8.36 -35.05 -4.58
C ALA A 86 -7.00 -34.66 -3.97
N PRO A 87 -6.80 -34.87 -2.66
CA PRO A 87 -5.56 -34.50 -1.97
C PRO A 87 -4.32 -35.10 -2.63
N GLU A 88 -4.42 -36.34 -3.12
CA GLU A 88 -3.37 -37.04 -3.87
C GLU A 88 -2.99 -36.35 -5.20
N ALA A 89 -3.88 -35.52 -5.74
CA ALA A 89 -3.62 -34.70 -6.92
C ALA A 89 -3.30 -33.24 -6.56
N GLY A 90 -3.04 -32.94 -5.28
CA GLY A 90 -2.81 -31.59 -4.76
C GLY A 90 -4.06 -30.70 -4.79
N LEU A 91 -5.26 -31.28 -4.97
CA LEU A 91 -6.50 -30.53 -5.03
C LEU A 91 -7.01 -30.24 -3.62
N PRO A 92 -7.13 -28.97 -3.20
CA PRO A 92 -7.80 -28.66 -1.94
C PRO A 92 -9.28 -29.03 -2.02
N VAL A 93 -9.98 -29.01 -0.88
CA VAL A 93 -11.45 -29.07 -0.92
C VAL A 93 -11.98 -27.85 -1.69
N LEU A 94 -12.59 -28.11 -2.84
CA LEU A 94 -13.20 -27.08 -3.70
C LEU A 94 -14.71 -27.17 -3.61
N PHE A 95 -15.35 -26.05 -3.27
CA PHE A 95 -16.80 -25.90 -3.36
C PHE A 95 -17.15 -25.39 -4.76
N VAL A 96 -18.13 -25.99 -5.41
CA VAL A 96 -18.50 -25.67 -6.80
C VAL A 96 -19.94 -25.23 -6.87
N GLU A 97 -20.15 -24.07 -7.48
CA GLU A 97 -21.44 -23.55 -7.92
C GLU A 97 -21.48 -23.58 -9.44
N VAL A 98 -22.57 -24.09 -10.02
CA VAL A 98 -22.81 -24.09 -11.46
C VAL A 98 -23.81 -23.00 -11.79
N ASP A 99 -23.36 -21.95 -12.49
CA ASP A 99 -24.23 -20.86 -12.91
C ASP A 99 -24.67 -21.06 -14.36
N ASN A 100 -25.95 -21.40 -14.55
CA ASN A 100 -26.56 -21.49 -15.89
C ASN A 100 -26.95 -20.11 -16.47
N CYS A 101 -26.52 -19.02 -15.83
CA CYS A 101 -26.85 -17.63 -16.17
C CYS A 101 -28.36 -17.32 -16.16
N THR A 102 -29.15 -18.05 -15.37
CA THR A 102 -30.60 -17.85 -15.23
C THR A 102 -30.98 -17.00 -14.02
N GLU A 103 -30.16 -17.00 -12.96
CA GLU A 103 -30.35 -16.13 -11.80
C GLU A 103 -29.66 -14.76 -11.99
N SER A 104 -29.98 -13.74 -11.19
CA SER A 104 -29.27 -12.45 -11.27
C SER A 104 -27.85 -12.57 -10.71
N ALA A 105 -26.98 -11.61 -11.06
CA ALA A 105 -25.64 -11.53 -10.47
C ALA A 105 -25.70 -11.31 -8.95
N ASP A 106 -26.67 -10.54 -8.46
CA ASP A 106 -26.90 -10.31 -7.02
C ASP A 106 -27.31 -11.58 -6.28
N THR A 107 -28.18 -12.41 -6.86
CA THR A 107 -28.58 -13.69 -6.25
C THR A 107 -27.37 -14.62 -6.12
N LEU A 108 -26.56 -14.71 -7.18
CA LEU A 108 -25.31 -15.47 -7.16
C LEU A 108 -24.32 -14.88 -6.13
N ALA A 109 -24.15 -13.56 -6.09
CA ALA A 109 -23.27 -12.87 -5.14
C ALA A 109 -23.66 -13.15 -3.68
N ALA A 110 -24.96 -13.13 -3.36
CA ALA A 110 -25.48 -13.41 -2.03
C ALA A 110 -25.18 -14.83 -1.55
N LYS A 111 -24.92 -15.80 -2.45
CA LYS A 111 -24.46 -17.14 -2.05
C LYS A 111 -23.08 -17.07 -1.39
N PHE A 112 -22.16 -16.25 -1.88
CA PHE A 112 -20.80 -16.16 -1.33
C PHE A 112 -20.78 -15.52 0.05
N GLU A 113 -21.69 -14.60 0.35
CA GLU A 113 -21.87 -14.12 1.73
C GLU A 113 -22.32 -15.24 2.67
N LYS A 114 -23.18 -16.15 2.20
CA LYS A 114 -23.58 -17.33 2.98
C LYS A 114 -22.41 -18.28 3.18
N TYR A 115 -21.60 -18.53 2.15
CA TYR A 115 -20.35 -19.28 2.26
C TYR A 115 -19.42 -18.67 3.30
N LEU A 116 -19.21 -17.35 3.26
CA LEU A 116 -18.33 -16.66 4.21
C LEU A 116 -18.81 -16.83 5.66
N ARG A 117 -20.12 -16.66 5.90
CA ARG A 117 -20.73 -16.90 7.23
C ARG A 117 -20.57 -18.35 7.67
N TYR A 118 -20.76 -19.31 6.76
CA TYR A 118 -20.58 -20.72 7.05
C TYR A 118 -19.11 -21.07 7.35
N PHE A 119 -18.16 -20.55 6.59
CA PHE A 119 -16.74 -20.82 6.81
C PHE A 119 -16.20 -20.19 8.09
N ARG A 120 -16.80 -19.09 8.56
CA ARG A 120 -16.54 -18.47 9.86
C ARG A 120 -17.21 -19.19 11.04
N LEU A 121 -18.18 -20.08 10.80
CA LEU A 121 -18.87 -20.80 11.87
C LEU A 121 -17.89 -21.72 12.59
N LYS A 122 -17.78 -21.58 13.91
CA LYS A 122 -16.89 -22.39 14.76
C LYS A 122 -17.71 -23.32 15.66
N SER A 123 -17.13 -24.47 15.96
CA SER A 123 -17.59 -25.40 17.00
C SER A 123 -16.47 -25.65 17.99
N LYS A 124 -16.83 -25.85 19.26
CA LYS A 124 -15.88 -26.30 20.29
C LYS A 124 -15.73 -27.81 20.21
N ASN A 125 -14.49 -28.27 20.14
CA ASN A 125 -14.17 -29.69 20.29
C ASN A 125 -14.31 -30.09 21.78
N PRO A 126 -14.41 -31.40 22.10
CA PRO A 126 -14.47 -31.88 23.49
C PRO A 126 -13.29 -31.42 24.36
N LEU A 127 -12.14 -31.11 23.74
CA LEU A 127 -10.94 -30.58 24.38
C LEU A 127 -10.99 -29.04 24.61
N GLY A 128 -12.10 -28.38 24.32
CA GLY A 128 -12.30 -26.94 24.52
C GLY A 128 -11.75 -26.04 23.40
N SER A 129 -10.95 -26.57 22.48
CA SER A 129 -10.44 -25.82 21.32
C SER A 129 -11.55 -25.50 20.32
N GLU A 130 -11.60 -24.26 19.81
CA GLU A 130 -12.51 -23.90 18.72
C GLU A 130 -11.91 -24.26 17.36
N SER A 131 -12.73 -24.83 16.48
CA SER A 131 -12.35 -25.11 15.09
C SER A 131 -13.49 -24.74 14.15
N PRO A 132 -13.21 -24.25 12.93
CA PRO A 132 -14.25 -24.02 11.93
C PRO A 132 -15.03 -25.32 11.66
N VAL A 133 -16.36 -25.23 11.66
CA VAL A 133 -17.26 -26.39 11.50
C VAL A 133 -16.95 -27.17 10.23
N TRP A 134 -16.66 -26.48 9.13
CA TRP A 134 -16.34 -27.12 7.85
C TRP A 134 -15.08 -28.00 7.92
N ARG A 135 -14.10 -27.69 8.78
CA ARG A 135 -12.89 -28.52 8.96
C ARG A 135 -13.18 -29.86 9.65
N THR A 136 -14.34 -30.00 10.30
CA THR A 136 -14.77 -31.31 10.83
C THR A 136 -15.24 -32.26 9.72
N GLN A 137 -15.63 -31.72 8.56
CA GLN A 137 -16.16 -32.49 7.43
C GLN A 137 -15.11 -32.73 6.34
N TYR A 138 -14.14 -31.82 6.23
CA TYR A 138 -13.13 -31.84 5.18
C TYR A 138 -11.74 -31.84 5.80
N PRO A 139 -10.85 -32.77 5.40
CA PRO A 139 -9.48 -32.81 5.89
C PRO A 139 -8.76 -31.47 5.71
N SER A 140 -7.89 -31.13 6.65
CA SER A 140 -7.06 -29.94 6.53
C SER A 140 -6.17 -30.05 5.30
N THR A 141 -6.27 -29.06 4.42
CA THR A 141 -5.25 -28.80 3.41
C THR A 141 -4.08 -28.09 4.08
N SER A 142 -2.86 -28.23 3.57
CA SER A 142 -1.69 -27.43 3.99
C SER A 142 -1.88 -25.91 3.77
N ARG A 143 -2.96 -25.53 3.09
CA ARG A 143 -3.35 -24.14 2.84
C ARG A 143 -4.16 -23.57 4.00
N GLU A 144 -3.74 -22.40 4.46
CA GLU A 144 -4.46 -21.60 5.44
C GLU A 144 -5.68 -20.89 4.83
N GLY A 145 -6.54 -20.36 5.71
CA GLY A 145 -7.75 -19.62 5.32
C GLY A 145 -8.96 -20.48 4.95
N HIS A 146 -9.89 -19.86 4.22
CA HIS A 146 -11.15 -20.49 3.79
C HIS A 146 -10.97 -21.37 2.55
N PRO A 147 -11.82 -22.41 2.37
CA PRO A 147 -11.85 -23.22 1.15
C PRO A 147 -12.12 -22.36 -0.08
N PRO A 148 -11.49 -22.67 -1.24
CA PRO A 148 -11.87 -22.02 -2.48
C PRO A 148 -13.30 -22.36 -2.89
N VAL A 149 -13.96 -21.38 -3.49
CA VAL A 149 -15.26 -21.54 -4.15
C VAL A 149 -15.10 -21.24 -5.62
N VAL A 150 -15.58 -22.15 -6.46
CA VAL A 150 -15.49 -22.09 -7.92
C VAL A 150 -16.88 -21.85 -8.48
N VAL A 151 -17.00 -20.88 -9.39
CA VAL A 151 -18.18 -20.72 -10.24
C VAL A 151 -17.88 -21.26 -11.63
N VAL A 152 -18.60 -22.30 -12.02
CA VAL A 152 -18.57 -22.85 -13.37
C VAL A 152 -19.74 -22.24 -14.14
N PHE A 153 -19.44 -21.25 -14.98
CA PHE A 153 -20.44 -20.65 -15.83
C PHE A 153 -20.79 -21.58 -17.00
N ASN A 154 -22.07 -21.89 -17.13
CA ASN A 154 -22.66 -22.66 -18.21
C ASN A 154 -23.74 -21.84 -18.92
N PRO A 155 -23.36 -20.80 -19.70
CA PRO A 155 -24.31 -19.90 -20.35
C PRO A 155 -25.21 -20.56 -21.41
N GLY A 156 -24.86 -21.78 -21.84
CA GLY A 156 -25.48 -22.43 -23.00
C GLY A 156 -25.45 -21.51 -24.23
N THR A 157 -26.56 -21.51 -24.98
CA THR A 157 -26.75 -20.60 -26.13
C THR A 157 -27.43 -19.28 -25.78
N ARG A 158 -27.82 -19.07 -24.53
CA ARG A 158 -28.67 -17.95 -24.09
C ARG A 158 -27.88 -16.67 -23.84
N THR A 159 -26.62 -16.80 -23.45
CA THR A 159 -25.78 -15.68 -23.07
C THR A 159 -24.57 -15.59 -23.98
N GLY A 160 -24.51 -14.53 -24.80
CA GLY A 160 -23.36 -14.28 -25.65
C GLY A 160 -22.08 -13.97 -24.85
N PRO A 161 -20.88 -14.08 -25.47
CA PRO A 161 -19.60 -13.93 -24.77
C PRO A 161 -19.45 -12.60 -24.02
N GLN A 162 -19.96 -11.51 -24.59
CA GLN A 162 -19.91 -10.19 -23.95
C GLN A 162 -20.81 -10.10 -22.71
N ALA A 163 -22.01 -10.67 -22.78
CA ALA A 163 -22.94 -10.69 -21.66
C ALA A 163 -22.40 -11.57 -20.52
N LEU A 164 -21.77 -12.70 -20.85
CA LEU A 164 -21.09 -13.54 -19.86
C LEU A 164 -19.95 -12.78 -19.18
N LYS A 165 -19.11 -12.10 -19.96
CA LYS A 165 -18.02 -11.27 -19.41
C LYS A 165 -18.56 -10.19 -18.46
N ASN A 166 -19.62 -9.48 -18.87
CA ASN A 166 -20.24 -8.47 -18.02
C ASN A 166 -20.77 -9.08 -16.72
N ARG A 167 -21.41 -10.25 -16.80
CA ARG A 167 -21.89 -10.99 -15.62
C ARG A 167 -20.76 -11.38 -14.69
N MET A 168 -19.67 -11.96 -15.20
CA MET A 168 -18.48 -12.31 -14.41
C MET A 168 -17.93 -11.06 -13.69
N ASN A 169 -17.82 -9.93 -14.39
CA ASN A 169 -17.37 -8.67 -13.79
C ASN A 169 -18.33 -8.16 -12.70
N SER A 170 -19.64 -8.25 -12.92
CA SER A 170 -20.65 -7.86 -11.92
C SER A 170 -20.54 -8.73 -10.66
N VAL A 171 -20.45 -10.06 -10.81
CA VAL A 171 -20.27 -10.96 -9.67
C VAL A 171 -18.96 -10.66 -8.94
N MET A 172 -17.87 -10.45 -9.67
CA MET A 172 -16.57 -10.09 -9.09
C MET A 172 -16.66 -8.82 -8.23
N GLU A 173 -17.30 -7.76 -8.74
CA GLU A 173 -17.43 -6.50 -7.99
C GLU A 173 -18.37 -6.66 -6.78
N LEU A 174 -19.53 -7.29 -6.96
CA LEU A 174 -20.50 -7.50 -5.88
C LEU A 174 -19.94 -8.36 -4.74
N THR A 175 -18.99 -9.24 -5.05
CA THR A 175 -18.37 -10.15 -4.07
C THR A 175 -17.05 -9.64 -3.53
N ARG A 176 -16.65 -8.40 -3.83
CA ARG A 176 -15.34 -7.84 -3.45
C ARG A 176 -15.00 -8.03 -1.97
N LEU A 177 -15.95 -7.73 -1.09
CA LEU A 177 -15.79 -7.89 0.37
C LEU A 177 -15.57 -9.34 0.82
N VAL A 178 -15.90 -10.31 -0.02
CA VAL A 178 -15.75 -11.74 0.28
C VAL A 178 -14.36 -12.24 -0.14
N TRP A 179 -13.78 -11.75 -1.23
CA TRP A 179 -12.54 -12.31 -1.80
C TRP A 179 -11.31 -11.40 -1.70
N SER A 180 -11.45 -10.08 -1.48
CA SER A 180 -10.34 -9.12 -1.67
C SER A 180 -9.22 -9.20 -0.62
N GLY A 181 -9.45 -9.91 0.50
CA GLY A 181 -8.57 -9.81 1.65
C GLY A 181 -8.64 -8.45 2.32
N SER A 182 -7.86 -8.28 3.40
CA SER A 182 -7.71 -7.03 4.13
C SER A 182 -6.31 -6.46 3.89
N TYR A 183 -6.23 -5.20 3.48
CA TYR A 183 -4.93 -4.55 3.31
C TYR A 183 -4.37 -4.15 4.67
N HIS A 184 -3.14 -4.58 4.94
CA HIS A 184 -2.34 -4.19 6.09
C HIS A 184 -1.26 -3.24 5.61
N GLY A 185 -1.47 -1.94 5.83
CA GLY A 185 -0.46 -0.93 5.58
C GLY A 185 0.68 -1.11 6.57
N ALA A 186 1.88 -1.38 6.06
CA ALA A 186 3.09 -1.26 6.85
C ALA A 186 3.50 0.21 6.78
N GLY A 187 3.00 1.00 7.74
CA GLY A 187 3.28 2.43 7.78
C GLY A 187 4.78 2.68 7.85
N GLY A 188 5.32 3.32 6.81
CA GLY A 188 6.42 4.25 7.01
C GLY A 188 5.86 5.45 7.79
N GLY A 189 6.59 5.92 8.79
CA GLY A 189 6.23 7.11 9.55
C GLY A 189 6.04 8.34 8.65
N TYR A 190 5.64 9.47 9.24
CA TYR A 190 5.59 10.76 8.54
C TYR A 190 6.87 10.97 7.72
N GLY A 191 6.75 10.93 6.38
CA GLY A 191 7.86 11.15 5.45
C GLY A 191 8.31 9.94 4.62
N ALA A 192 7.72 8.74 4.77
CA ALA A 192 8.02 7.64 3.83
C ALA A 192 7.38 7.91 2.45
N GLU A 193 8.22 7.96 1.41
CA GLU A 193 7.80 8.25 0.03
C GLU A 193 6.86 7.19 -0.57
N GLU A 194 6.89 5.97 -0.04
CA GLU A 194 6.10 4.85 -0.56
C GLU A 194 5.24 4.18 0.53
N ARG A 195 3.93 4.10 0.29
CA ARG A 195 3.03 3.28 1.10
C ARG A 195 3.23 1.81 0.72
N ASP A 196 3.96 1.07 1.54
CA ASP A 196 4.08 -0.39 1.40
C ASP A 196 3.09 -1.12 2.33
N GLY A 197 2.79 -2.37 1.99
CA GLY A 197 1.92 -3.23 2.78
C GLY A 197 1.70 -4.57 2.12
N TYR A 198 0.79 -5.34 2.72
CA TYR A 198 0.40 -6.66 2.23
C TYR A 198 -1.09 -6.90 2.38
N TYR A 199 -1.59 -7.93 1.69
CA TYR A 199 -2.98 -8.37 1.86
C TYR A 199 -3.05 -9.61 2.74
N GLY A 200 -3.88 -9.54 3.78
CA GLY A 200 -4.25 -10.68 4.62
C GLY A 200 -5.47 -11.40 4.03
N TYR A 201 -5.33 -12.69 3.73
CA TYR A 201 -6.38 -13.52 3.14
C TYR A 201 -7.00 -14.55 4.10
N ALA A 202 -6.64 -14.50 5.40
CA ALA A 202 -7.06 -15.49 6.39
C ALA A 202 -8.60 -15.63 6.50
N ASP A 203 -9.33 -14.55 6.23
CA ASP A 203 -10.80 -14.50 6.29
C ASP A 203 -11.45 -14.20 4.93
N ALA A 204 -10.69 -14.32 3.83
CA ALA A 204 -11.19 -14.14 2.47
C ALA A 204 -11.47 -15.49 1.81
N ILE A 205 -12.52 -15.57 0.99
CA ILE A 205 -12.78 -16.74 0.15
C ILE A 205 -12.01 -16.61 -1.16
N PRO A 206 -11.19 -17.62 -1.51
CA PRO A 206 -10.62 -17.74 -2.84
C PRO A 206 -11.72 -18.02 -3.87
N LEU A 207 -12.24 -16.97 -4.51
CA LEU A 207 -13.31 -17.08 -5.49
C LEU A 207 -12.73 -17.20 -6.90
N LEU A 208 -12.99 -18.32 -7.56
CA LEU A 208 -12.50 -18.59 -8.92
C LEU A 208 -13.66 -18.70 -9.89
N PHE A 209 -13.46 -18.20 -11.11
CA PHE A 209 -14.39 -18.37 -12.22
C PHE A 209 -13.78 -19.26 -13.30
N THR A 210 -14.64 -20.07 -13.92
CA THR A 210 -14.32 -20.78 -15.16
C THR A 210 -15.59 -20.97 -15.97
N THR A 211 -15.48 -21.50 -17.19
CA THR A 211 -16.65 -21.87 -18.00
C THR A 211 -16.64 -23.37 -18.27
N LEU A 212 -17.82 -23.96 -18.41
CA LEU A 212 -17.93 -25.37 -18.75
C LEU A 212 -17.21 -25.69 -20.07
N ASP A 213 -17.34 -24.81 -21.07
CA ASP A 213 -16.65 -24.96 -22.37
C ASP A 213 -15.12 -25.02 -22.23
N ARG A 214 -14.53 -24.19 -21.35
CA ARG A 214 -13.08 -24.20 -21.10
C ARG A 214 -12.64 -25.49 -20.44
N LEU A 215 -13.39 -25.95 -19.44
CA LEU A 215 -13.12 -27.22 -18.77
C LEU A 215 -13.23 -28.41 -19.75
N GLN A 216 -14.20 -28.39 -20.66
CA GLN A 216 -14.36 -29.45 -21.67
C GLN A 216 -13.28 -29.41 -22.75
N THR A 217 -12.83 -28.22 -23.14
CA THR A 217 -11.86 -28.05 -24.23
C THR A 217 -10.43 -28.30 -23.79
N SER A 218 -10.02 -27.71 -22.67
CA SER A 218 -8.63 -27.72 -22.20
C SER A 218 -8.42 -28.65 -21.00
N GLY A 219 -9.48 -28.93 -20.24
CA GLY A 219 -9.37 -29.67 -18.98
C GLY A 219 -9.03 -28.77 -17.78
N PRO A 220 -9.21 -29.27 -16.55
CA PRO A 220 -9.06 -28.50 -15.31
C PRO A 220 -7.60 -28.23 -14.90
N ARG A 221 -6.62 -28.86 -15.55
CA ARG A 221 -5.19 -28.69 -15.22
C ARG A 221 -4.55 -27.51 -15.95
N GLU A 222 -5.19 -27.03 -16.99
CA GLU A 222 -4.69 -25.94 -17.83
C GLU A 222 -5.04 -24.57 -17.23
N ALA A 223 -4.57 -23.52 -17.90
CA ALA A 223 -4.86 -22.12 -17.56
C ALA A 223 -6.32 -21.74 -17.88
N VAL A 224 -7.26 -22.29 -17.11
CA VAL A 224 -8.71 -22.12 -17.28
C VAL A 224 -9.40 -21.49 -16.07
N TRP A 225 -8.63 -21.08 -15.07
CA TRP A 225 -9.14 -20.52 -13.83
C TRP A 225 -8.89 -19.01 -13.79
N TRP A 226 -9.91 -18.24 -13.48
CA TRP A 226 -9.80 -16.80 -13.26
C TRP A 226 -10.05 -16.52 -11.79
N ARG A 227 -9.01 -16.20 -11.03
CA ARG A 227 -9.16 -15.81 -9.62
C ARG A 227 -9.68 -14.38 -9.53
N CYS A 228 -10.74 -14.14 -8.77
CA CYS A 228 -11.18 -12.77 -8.48
C CYS A 228 -10.06 -11.99 -7.80
N GLY A 229 -9.74 -10.80 -8.34
CA GLY A 229 -8.59 -10.00 -7.94
C GLY A 229 -7.34 -10.20 -8.80
N HIS A 230 -7.26 -11.32 -9.55
CA HIS A 230 -6.18 -11.55 -10.51
C HIS A 230 -6.58 -11.03 -11.91
N GLY A 231 -5.58 -10.73 -12.74
CA GLY A 231 -5.76 -10.08 -14.03
C GLY A 231 -5.77 -11.03 -15.24
N GLN A 232 -5.65 -12.33 -15.05
CA GLN A 232 -5.41 -13.30 -16.12
C GLN A 232 -6.00 -14.69 -15.83
N TRP A 233 -6.01 -15.55 -16.85
CA TRP A 233 -6.34 -16.96 -16.72
C TRP A 233 -5.10 -17.75 -16.30
N GLU A 234 -5.26 -18.60 -15.30
CA GLU A 234 -4.16 -19.23 -14.56
C GLU A 234 -4.44 -20.72 -14.36
N THR A 235 -3.38 -21.48 -14.09
CA THR A 235 -3.55 -22.86 -13.59
C THR A 235 -4.17 -22.83 -12.20
N LEU A 236 -4.75 -23.93 -11.75
CA LEU A 236 -5.40 -23.94 -10.44
C LEU A 236 -4.42 -23.64 -9.27
N PRO A 237 -3.19 -24.19 -9.23
CA PRO A 237 -2.21 -23.82 -8.21
C PRO A 237 -1.89 -22.33 -8.21
N ASP A 238 -1.63 -21.73 -9.38
CA ASP A 238 -1.28 -20.31 -9.51
C ASP A 238 -2.44 -19.41 -9.06
N ALA A 239 -3.66 -19.75 -9.44
CA ALA A 239 -4.87 -19.02 -9.06
C ALA A 239 -5.18 -19.08 -7.55
N LEU A 240 -4.60 -20.04 -6.84
CA LEU A 240 -4.77 -20.22 -5.39
C LEU A 240 -3.62 -19.65 -4.57
N ALA A 241 -2.49 -19.32 -5.20
CA ALA A 241 -1.38 -18.62 -4.58
C ALA A 241 -1.76 -17.18 -4.24
N ASN A 242 -1.12 -16.62 -3.20
CA ASN A 242 -1.30 -15.23 -2.78
C ASN A 242 0.05 -14.50 -2.90
N PRO A 243 0.40 -13.92 -4.06
CA PRO A 243 1.73 -13.37 -4.29
C PRO A 243 2.04 -12.10 -3.47
N ASP A 244 1.01 -11.41 -2.97
CA ASP A 244 1.11 -10.15 -2.22
C ASP A 244 0.77 -10.32 -0.73
N ASP A 245 0.97 -11.52 -0.18
CA ASP A 245 0.70 -11.81 1.21
C ASP A 245 1.79 -11.32 2.17
N HIS A 246 1.62 -11.65 3.45
CA HIS A 246 2.52 -11.24 4.51
C HIS A 246 3.95 -11.74 4.29
N ASP A 247 4.13 -12.96 3.79
CA ASP A 247 5.45 -13.57 3.62
C ASP A 247 6.20 -12.89 2.47
N ALA A 248 5.50 -12.59 1.38
CA ALA A 248 6.06 -11.81 0.27
C ALA A 248 6.48 -10.40 0.73
N TRP A 249 5.69 -9.75 1.59
CA TRP A 249 6.06 -8.47 2.17
C TRP A 249 7.26 -8.56 3.11
N TYR A 250 7.31 -9.58 3.98
CA TYR A 250 8.42 -9.79 4.90
C TYR A 250 9.74 -9.99 4.14
N ALA A 251 9.72 -10.76 3.05
CA ALA A 251 10.89 -10.95 2.18
C ALA A 251 11.38 -9.62 1.56
N ARG A 252 10.46 -8.76 1.09
CA ARG A 252 10.82 -7.41 0.60
C ARG A 252 11.37 -6.53 1.72
N ASP A 253 10.79 -6.59 2.91
CA ASP A 253 11.24 -5.81 4.05
C ASP A 253 12.64 -6.21 4.53
N GLU A 254 12.90 -7.51 4.58
CA GLU A 254 14.23 -8.04 4.90
C GLU A 254 15.26 -7.59 3.86
N GLN A 255 14.94 -7.65 2.58
CA GLN A 255 15.82 -7.15 1.51
C GLN A 255 16.14 -5.66 1.69
N ARG A 256 15.14 -4.83 2.01
CA ARG A 256 15.37 -3.40 2.29
C ARG A 256 16.21 -3.16 3.52
N ARG A 257 16.07 -3.98 4.58
CA ARG A 257 16.92 -3.89 5.77
C ARG A 257 18.37 -4.20 5.42
N ARG A 258 18.61 -5.28 4.67
CA ARG A 258 19.95 -5.66 4.20
C ARG A 258 20.60 -4.53 3.40
N GLN A 259 19.88 -3.93 2.45
CA GLN A 259 20.38 -2.78 1.68
C GLN A 259 20.75 -1.59 2.57
N ARG A 260 19.89 -1.22 3.54
CA ARG A 260 20.23 -0.14 4.48
C ARG A 260 21.40 -0.49 5.39
N ASP A 261 21.57 -1.75 5.75
CA ASP A 261 22.67 -2.20 6.59
C ASP A 261 23.99 -2.13 5.82
N GLU A 262 24.00 -2.60 4.57
CA GLU A 262 25.12 -2.47 3.63
C GLU A 262 25.49 -0.99 3.38
N GLU A 263 24.50 -0.10 3.16
CA GLU A 263 24.73 1.34 3.02
C GLU A 263 25.34 1.96 4.28
N ARG A 264 24.86 1.58 5.47
CA ARG A 264 25.41 2.07 6.75
C ARG A 264 26.83 1.56 6.98
N GLU A 265 27.13 0.31 6.59
CA GLU A 265 28.48 -0.24 6.64
C GLU A 265 29.43 0.50 5.69
N GLN A 266 28.99 0.80 4.46
CA GLN A 266 29.76 1.60 3.51
C GLN A 266 30.02 3.01 4.06
N GLN A 267 29.00 3.70 4.58
CA GLN A 267 29.17 5.02 5.21
C GLN A 267 30.12 4.97 6.42
N HIS A 268 30.03 3.92 7.23
CA HIS A 268 30.97 3.73 8.34
C HIS A 268 32.40 3.51 7.86
N GLN A 269 32.62 2.75 6.78
CA GLN A 269 33.94 2.55 6.18
C GLN A 269 34.50 3.86 5.60
N GLU A 270 33.68 4.62 4.87
CA GLU A 270 34.04 5.93 4.32
C GLU A 270 34.40 6.91 5.43
N TRP A 271 33.57 7.00 6.48
CA TRP A 271 33.83 7.86 7.63
C TRP A 271 35.08 7.43 8.41
N ALA A 272 35.31 6.12 8.56
CA ALA A 272 36.51 5.60 9.20
C ALA A 272 37.78 5.95 8.40
N ALA A 273 37.76 5.77 7.08
CA ALA A 273 38.85 6.14 6.18
C ALA A 273 39.09 7.65 6.16
N GLU A 274 38.03 8.46 6.15
CA GLU A 274 38.12 9.91 6.26
C GLU A 274 38.77 10.32 7.58
N ARG A 275 38.33 9.74 8.70
CA ARG A 275 38.90 10.02 10.03
C ARG A 275 40.38 9.63 10.11
N GLU A 276 40.78 8.51 9.52
CA GLU A 276 42.20 8.12 9.43
C GLU A 276 43.00 9.12 8.59
N ARG A 277 42.45 9.60 7.47
CA ARG A 277 43.08 10.65 6.64
C ARG A 277 43.30 11.93 7.45
N TRP A 278 42.28 12.43 8.15
CA TRP A 278 42.41 13.62 8.99
C TRP A 278 43.43 13.42 10.13
N SER A 279 43.57 12.22 10.69
CA SER A 279 44.57 11.96 11.74
C SER A 279 46.02 11.93 11.24
N GLN A 280 46.23 11.71 9.95
CA GLN A 280 47.56 11.72 9.32
C GLN A 280 47.92 13.09 8.75
N GLU A 281 46.97 14.02 8.69
CA GLU A 281 47.22 15.37 8.23
C GLU A 281 48.11 16.07 9.29
N PRO A 282 49.32 16.53 8.91
CA PRO A 282 50.20 17.19 9.86
C PRO A 282 49.49 18.45 10.37
N ASP A 283 49.59 18.69 11.68
CA ASP A 283 49.09 19.92 12.27
C ASP A 283 49.61 21.11 11.44
N PRO A 284 48.74 22.06 11.06
CA PRO A 284 49.18 23.21 10.31
C PRO A 284 50.31 23.87 11.09
N THR A 285 51.48 24.02 10.46
CA THR A 285 52.61 24.73 11.06
C THR A 285 52.08 26.03 11.62
N PRO A 286 52.26 26.32 12.93
CA PRO A 286 51.71 27.51 13.54
C PRO A 286 52.17 28.70 12.72
N GLU A 287 51.21 29.38 12.10
CA GLU A 287 51.46 30.59 11.33
C GLU A 287 52.23 31.52 12.27
N ALA A 288 53.40 32.00 11.80
CA ALA A 288 54.25 32.86 12.61
C ALA A 288 53.37 33.98 13.16
N ALA A 289 53.24 34.04 14.49
CA ALA A 289 52.39 35.03 15.14
C ALA A 289 52.75 36.39 14.54
N PRO A 290 51.76 37.16 14.05
CA PRO A 290 52.05 38.44 13.42
C PRO A 290 52.91 39.25 14.40
N GLU A 291 54.09 39.70 13.94
CA GLU A 291 54.98 40.53 14.75
C GLU A 291 54.15 41.67 15.31
N ALA A 292 53.93 41.66 16.62
CA ALA A 292 53.06 42.62 17.26
C ALA A 292 53.65 44.01 17.03
N THR A 293 53.00 44.81 16.20
CA THR A 293 53.45 46.16 15.89
C THR A 293 53.54 46.94 17.20
N PRO A 294 54.69 47.55 17.55
CA PRO A 294 54.81 48.30 18.79
C PRO A 294 53.96 49.57 18.74
N CYS A 295 53.45 49.99 19.90
CA CYS A 295 52.61 51.17 20.04
C CYS A 295 53.34 52.39 19.47
N GLU A 296 52.71 53.13 18.56
CA GLU A 296 53.36 54.25 17.87
C GLU A 296 53.92 55.30 18.85
N ARG A 297 53.22 55.52 19.98
CA ARG A 297 53.55 56.52 21.01
C ARG A 297 54.60 56.09 22.03
N CYS A 298 54.38 55.00 22.78
CA CYS A 298 55.30 54.56 23.85
C CYS A 298 56.29 53.47 23.42
N LYS A 299 56.17 52.94 22.19
CA LYS A 299 56.94 51.80 21.67
C LYS A 299 56.79 50.47 22.44
N GLY A 300 55.91 50.42 23.45
CA GLY A 300 55.53 49.19 24.14
C GLY A 300 54.54 48.34 23.33
N PRO A 301 54.21 47.11 23.76
CA PRO A 301 53.24 46.26 23.08
C PRO A 301 51.87 46.94 22.96
N VAL A 302 51.26 46.90 21.77
CA VAL A 302 49.92 47.45 21.51
C VAL A 302 48.85 46.73 22.35
N THR A 303 49.10 45.51 22.79
CA THR A 303 48.25 44.76 23.72
C THR A 303 48.35 45.24 25.18
N GLY A 304 49.33 46.09 25.52
CA GLY A 304 49.58 46.56 26.89
C GLY A 304 50.62 45.72 27.66
N PRO A 305 51.03 46.16 28.87
CA PRO A 305 52.02 45.45 29.68
C PRO A 305 51.58 44.01 29.99
N LEU A 306 52.52 43.06 29.97
CA LEU A 306 52.28 41.66 30.32
C LEU A 306 51.67 41.57 31.73
N GLY A 307 50.43 41.09 31.83
CA GLY A 307 49.68 40.95 33.09
C GLY A 307 48.36 41.72 33.18
N TYR A 308 47.98 42.49 32.14
CA TYR A 308 46.62 43.02 32.00
C TYR A 308 45.77 42.05 31.15
N ASP A 309 45.03 41.16 31.82
CA ASP A 309 44.00 40.32 31.18
C ASP A 309 42.77 41.19 30.85
N LEU A 310 42.71 41.68 29.62
CA LEU A 310 41.45 42.09 29.00
C LEU A 310 41.27 41.28 27.73
N GLU A 311 40.18 40.51 27.72
CA GLU A 311 39.73 39.60 26.69
C GLU A 311 39.90 40.15 25.26
N PHE A 312 40.76 39.48 24.48
CA PHE A 312 40.72 39.22 23.03
C PHE A 312 39.85 40.09 22.09
N ALA A 313 39.94 41.42 22.20
CA ALA A 313 39.62 42.29 21.09
C ALA A 313 40.90 43.05 20.69
N PRO A 314 41.44 42.85 19.47
CA PRO A 314 42.52 43.70 18.98
C PRO A 314 42.07 45.17 19.05
N PRO A 315 42.95 46.12 19.44
CA PRO A 315 42.56 47.51 19.58
C PRO A 315 41.94 48.03 18.28
N GLU A 316 40.81 48.76 18.37
CA GLU A 316 40.06 49.27 17.21
C GLU A 316 40.91 50.05 16.20
N ASP A 317 42.00 50.67 16.65
CA ASP A 317 42.93 51.45 15.85
C ASP A 317 44.20 50.68 15.45
N GLY A 318 44.47 49.53 16.06
CA GLY A 318 45.63 48.68 15.78
C GLY A 318 47.01 49.31 16.01
N ARG A 319 47.10 50.53 16.57
CA ARG A 319 48.31 51.35 16.59
C ARG A 319 48.78 51.81 17.97
N HIS A 320 47.88 51.90 18.96
CA HIS A 320 48.20 52.42 20.29
C HIS A 320 47.86 51.41 21.40
N CYS A 321 48.70 51.38 22.44
CA CYS A 321 48.40 50.58 23.64
C CYS A 321 47.26 51.23 24.46
N PRO A 322 46.57 50.46 25.34
CA PRO A 322 45.44 50.94 26.12
C PRO A 322 45.73 52.22 26.93
N SER A 323 46.94 52.32 27.51
CA SER A 323 47.38 53.50 28.27
C SER A 323 47.51 54.74 27.37
N CYS A 324 48.24 54.63 26.25
CA CYS A 324 48.42 55.75 25.32
C CYS A 324 47.11 56.20 24.68
N ARG A 325 46.16 55.28 24.48
CA ARG A 325 44.83 55.57 23.94
C ARG A 325 43.99 56.36 24.95
N THR A 326 44.09 56.02 26.23
CA THR A 326 43.45 56.76 27.32
C THR A 326 43.98 58.19 27.40
N ASP A 327 45.30 58.37 27.28
CA ASP A 327 45.92 59.70 27.24
C ASP A 327 45.46 60.52 26.02
N LEU A 328 45.37 59.91 24.84
CA LEU A 328 44.85 60.58 23.63
C LEU A 328 43.40 61.02 23.80
N ARG A 329 42.54 60.15 24.36
CA ARG A 329 41.12 60.49 24.63
C ARG A 329 40.98 61.62 25.65
N GLN A 330 41.90 61.75 26.60
CA GLN A 330 41.89 62.84 27.58
C GLN A 330 42.44 64.18 27.04
N GLN A 331 43.19 64.17 25.93
CA GLN A 331 43.67 65.40 25.28
C GLN A 331 42.60 66.12 24.46
N TYR A 332 41.56 65.41 23.98
CA TYR A 332 40.41 66.04 23.36
C TYR A 332 39.40 66.46 24.44
N PRO A 333 38.99 67.74 24.50
CA PRO A 333 37.98 68.17 25.45
C PRO A 333 36.70 67.39 25.16
N THR A 334 36.09 66.82 26.20
CA THR A 334 34.74 66.26 26.06
C THR A 334 33.82 67.35 25.52
N LEU A 335 32.79 67.00 24.74
CA LEU A 335 31.79 67.96 24.23
C LEU A 335 31.27 68.90 25.33
N ARG A 336 31.17 68.39 26.57
CA ARG A 336 30.79 69.18 27.75
C ARG A 336 31.82 70.24 28.15
N GLN A 337 33.12 69.97 28.01
CA GLN A 337 34.19 70.95 28.26
C GLN A 337 34.37 71.97 27.12
N ALA A 338 34.09 71.59 25.87
CA ALA A 338 34.11 72.51 24.73
C ALA A 338 32.92 73.49 24.76
N VAL A 339 31.76 73.05 25.25
CA VAL A 339 30.53 73.87 25.27
C VAL A 339 30.38 74.73 26.54
N PHE A 340 30.83 74.26 27.70
CA PHE A 340 30.57 74.97 28.97
C PHE A 340 31.81 75.65 29.60
N GLY A 341 32.97 75.60 28.96
CA GLY A 341 34.21 76.18 29.45
C GLY A 341 34.77 75.50 30.71
N ARG A 342 36.09 75.55 30.91
CA ARG A 342 36.71 75.07 32.15
C ARG A 342 36.33 76.00 33.31
N ARG A 343 35.56 75.52 34.29
CA ARG A 343 35.42 76.21 35.58
C ARG A 343 36.79 76.32 36.25
N SER A 344 37.26 77.55 36.48
CA SER A 344 38.40 77.82 37.34
C SER A 344 38.05 77.42 38.77
N ARG A 345 38.82 76.48 39.34
CA ARG A 345 38.77 76.16 40.78
C ARG A 345 39.46 77.31 41.52
N SER A 346 38.70 78.13 42.24
CA SER A 346 39.25 79.04 43.25
C SER A 346 39.69 78.26 44.49
N LYS A 347 40.78 78.73 45.12
CA LYS A 347 41.41 78.19 46.34
C LYS A 347 40.47 78.11 47.52
#